data_AF-A0A7C5Y4E3-F1
#
_entry.id   AF-A0A7C5Y4E3-F1
#
_cell.length_a   1.000
_cell.length_b   1.000
_cell.length_c   1.000
_cell.angle_alpha   90.00
_cell.angle_beta   90.00
_cell.angle_gamma   90.00
#
_symmetry.space_group_name_H-M   'P 1'
#
loop_
_entity.id
_entity.type
_entity.pdbx_description
1 polymer ?
#
loop_
_entity_poly.entity_id
_entity_poly.type
_entity_poly.pdbx_seq_one_letter_code
_entity_poly.pdbx_strand_id
1 'polypeptide(L)'
;MQLHPVYIALGIIFTIAFILVAAEILSDNVAQSKLNSVINKEDTKYQSCINSSQFNQYLKRVLEQASKYGISGTPSFLINQGKIVGNQNMVVFENAIQNPEGEPIRELYEYDDIVFGDPNAPVWVVEFSSPLCPHCQRFHKEKFKEIYDKYISTGKVFWILKGASIFGRVQERELIGLVYCTSLYDRENLLNVVDRVFGS
;
A
#
# COMPACT_ATOMS: atom_id res chain seq x y z
N MET A 1 50.80 0.20 25.00
CA MET A 1 49.45 -0.18 25.47
C MET A 1 48.63 -0.54 24.24
N GLN A 2 48.69 -1.79 23.80
CA GLN A 2 47.94 -2.28 22.63
C GLN A 2 46.57 -2.76 23.13
N LEU A 3 45.50 -2.15 22.64
CA LEU A 3 44.14 -2.63 22.89
C LEU A 3 43.97 -4.00 22.22
N HIS A 4 43.59 -5.00 23.01
CA HIS A 4 43.42 -6.37 22.57
C HIS A 4 42.34 -6.44 21.47
N PRO A 5 42.54 -7.17 20.36
CA PRO A 5 41.62 -7.20 19.20
C PRO A 5 40.16 -7.57 19.55
N VAL A 6 39.94 -8.22 20.69
CA VAL A 6 38.62 -8.56 21.23
C VAL A 6 37.80 -7.31 21.62
N TYR A 7 38.44 -6.26 22.15
CA TYR A 7 37.76 -5.03 22.56
C TYR A 7 37.33 -4.17 21.37
N ILE A 8 38.07 -4.22 20.26
CA ILE A 8 37.71 -3.53 19.01
C ILE A 8 36.48 -4.21 18.38
N ALA A 9 36.44 -5.54 18.36
CA ALA A 9 35.30 -6.29 17.85
C ALA A 9 34.03 -6.08 18.68
N LEU A 10 34.12 -6.08 20.02
CA LEU A 10 33.00 -5.80 20.92
C LEU A 10 32.47 -4.37 20.77
N GLY A 11 33.34 -3.38 20.61
CA GLY A 11 32.94 -1.98 20.36
C GLY A 11 32.18 -1.82 19.05
N ILE A 12 32.66 -2.46 17.97
CA ILE A 12 32.01 -2.44 16.65
C ILE A 12 30.63 -3.11 16.72
N ILE A 13 30.51 -4.27 17.38
CA ILE A 13 29.22 -4.97 17.56
C ILE A 13 28.23 -4.10 18.34
N PHE A 14 28.65 -3.43 19.41
CA PHE A 14 27.79 -2.54 20.19
C PHE A 14 27.33 -1.33 19.37
N THR A 15 28.20 -0.70 18.59
CA THR A 15 27.82 0.42 17.72
C THR A 15 26.87 0.00 16.59
N ILE A 16 27.07 -1.16 15.97
CA ILE A 16 26.18 -1.68 14.92
C ILE A 16 24.80 -2.00 15.51
N ALA A 17 24.74 -2.65 16.67
CA ALA A 17 23.48 -2.93 17.36
C ALA A 17 22.74 -1.64 17.73
N PHE A 18 23.45 -0.60 18.20
CA PHE A 18 22.85 0.68 18.53
C PHE A 18 22.32 1.42 17.29
N ILE A 19 23.03 1.35 16.16
CA ILE A 19 22.58 1.93 14.88
C ILE A 19 21.36 1.18 14.33
N LEU A 20 21.33 -0.15 14.42
CA LEU A 20 20.18 -0.97 13.98
C LEU A 20 18.94 -0.68 14.83
N VAL A 21 19.09 -0.66 16.15
CA VAL A 21 18.00 -0.30 17.09
C VAL A 21 17.53 1.15 16.85
N ALA A 22 18.44 2.10 16.63
CA ALA A 22 18.06 3.46 16.30
C ALA A 22 17.31 3.58 14.97
N ALA A 23 17.70 2.80 13.94
CA ALA A 23 17.01 2.75 12.66
C ALA A 23 15.59 2.15 12.78
N GLU A 24 15.42 1.10 13.60
CA GLU A 24 14.10 0.53 13.92
C GLU A 24 13.21 1.54 14.67
N ILE A 25 13.72 2.19 15.72
CA ILE A 25 13.00 3.22 16.50
C ILE A 25 12.60 4.43 15.62
N LEU A 26 13.47 4.87 14.71
CA LEU A 26 13.16 5.96 13.77
C LEU A 26 12.03 5.58 12.82
N SER A 27 11.98 4.33 12.36
CA SER A 27 10.90 3.84 11.50
C SER A 27 9.55 3.76 12.23
N ASP A 28 9.58 3.37 13.50
CA ASP A 28 8.38 3.30 14.36
C ASP A 28 7.79 4.69 14.62
N ASN A 29 8.63 5.71 14.87
CA ASN A 29 8.18 7.07 15.13
C ASN A 29 7.48 7.72 13.93
N VAL A 30 7.96 7.48 12.70
CA VAL A 30 7.34 8.01 11.47
C VAL A 30 5.95 7.41 11.26
N ALA A 31 5.83 6.09 11.42
CA ALA A 31 4.56 5.41 11.21
C ALA A 31 3.54 5.76 12.32
N GLN A 32 3.99 5.92 13.57
CA GLN A 32 3.12 6.28 14.70
C GLN A 32 2.64 7.74 14.62
N SER A 33 3.48 8.67 14.14
CA SER A 33 3.09 10.05 13.83
C SER A 33 1.99 10.08 12.76
N LYS A 34 2.18 9.34 11.67
CA LYS A 34 1.21 9.23 10.58
C LYS A 34 -0.11 8.64 11.07
N LEU A 35 -0.07 7.56 11.84
CA LEU A 35 -1.23 6.91 12.43
C LEU A 35 -2.05 7.86 13.32
N ASN A 36 -1.41 8.57 14.25
CA ASN A 36 -2.08 9.50 15.17
C ASN A 36 -2.69 10.70 14.44
N SER A 37 -2.13 11.06 13.27
CA SER A 37 -2.67 12.15 12.47
C SER A 37 -3.92 11.77 11.68
N VAL A 38 -4.20 10.48 11.44
CA VAL A 38 -5.31 10.02 10.59
C VAL A 38 -6.40 9.27 11.35
N ILE A 39 -6.05 8.55 12.42
CA ILE A 39 -6.97 7.66 13.13
C ILE A 39 -7.45 8.30 14.43
N ASN A 40 -8.77 8.38 14.63
CA ASN A 40 -9.32 8.42 15.98
C ASN A 40 -9.32 6.99 16.55
N LYS A 41 -8.28 6.64 17.33
CA LYS A 41 -8.10 5.26 17.84
C LYS A 41 -9.23 4.80 18.76
N GLU A 42 -10.05 5.73 19.25
CA GLU A 42 -11.19 5.46 20.11
C GLU A 42 -12.46 5.07 19.34
N ASP A 43 -12.42 5.09 17.99
CA ASP A 43 -13.54 4.59 17.18
C ASP A 43 -13.67 3.06 17.34
N THR A 44 -14.70 2.65 18.08
CA THR A 44 -14.99 1.25 18.38
C THR A 44 -15.31 0.43 17.13
N LYS A 45 -15.85 1.05 16.07
CA LYS A 45 -16.09 0.36 14.78
C LYS A 45 -14.77 0.06 14.08
N TYR A 46 -13.85 1.03 14.08
CA TYR A 46 -12.52 0.85 13.53
C TYR A 46 -11.76 -0.27 14.26
N GLN A 47 -11.72 -0.22 15.60
CA GLN A 47 -11.05 -1.23 16.42
C GLN A 47 -11.64 -2.64 16.22
N SER A 48 -12.95 -2.75 16.13
CA SER A 48 -13.61 -4.03 15.83
C SER A 48 -13.20 -4.56 14.45
N CYS A 49 -13.15 -3.69 13.45
CA CYS A 49 -12.81 -4.05 12.07
C CYS A 49 -11.35 -4.52 11.92
N ILE A 50 -10.37 -3.78 12.44
CA ILE A 50 -8.95 -4.17 12.31
C ILE A 50 -8.58 -5.42 13.11
N ASN A 51 -9.39 -5.79 14.09
CA ASN A 51 -9.21 -7.03 14.86
C ASN A 51 -10.06 -8.18 14.32
N SER A 52 -10.84 -7.94 13.26
CA SER A 52 -11.70 -8.96 12.66
C SER A 52 -10.92 -10.05 11.92
N SER A 53 -11.49 -11.25 11.90
CA SER A 53 -10.99 -12.35 11.05
C SER A 53 -11.05 -11.98 9.57
N GLN A 54 -12.01 -11.14 9.16
CA GLN A 54 -12.17 -10.69 7.78
C GLN A 54 -10.96 -9.86 7.34
N PHE A 55 -10.53 -8.87 8.13
CA PHE A 55 -9.34 -8.09 7.79
C PHE A 55 -8.06 -8.94 7.76
N ASN A 56 -7.95 -9.95 8.63
CA ASN A 56 -6.83 -10.90 8.57
C ASN A 56 -6.86 -11.75 7.29
N GLN A 57 -8.04 -12.15 6.82
CA GLN A 57 -8.22 -12.86 5.55
C GLN A 57 -7.91 -11.96 4.35
N TYR A 58 -8.33 -10.69 4.37
CA TYR A 58 -7.90 -9.68 3.40
C TYR A 58 -6.37 -9.60 3.36
N LEU A 59 -5.73 -9.44 4.53
CA LEU A 59 -4.31 -9.62 4.82
C LEU A 59 -3.63 -10.68 3.96
N LYS A 60 -4.03 -11.92 4.27
CA LYS A 60 -3.49 -13.13 3.69
C LYS A 60 -3.73 -13.20 2.19
N ARG A 61 -4.95 -12.87 1.74
CA ARG A 61 -5.34 -12.91 0.34
C ARG A 61 -4.54 -11.95 -0.52
N VAL A 62 -4.29 -10.73 -0.06
CA VAL A 62 -3.45 -9.77 -0.79
C VAL A 62 -2.05 -10.34 -1.03
N LEU A 63 -1.45 -10.99 -0.03
CA LEU A 63 -0.13 -11.62 -0.16
C LEU A 63 -0.15 -12.83 -1.10
N GLU A 64 -1.19 -13.67 -1.04
CA GLU A 64 -1.37 -14.81 -1.94
C GLU A 64 -1.54 -14.34 -3.40
N GLN A 65 -2.34 -13.29 -3.62
CA GLN A 65 -2.52 -12.67 -4.92
C GLN A 65 -1.19 -12.06 -5.43
N ALA A 66 -0.47 -11.31 -4.58
CA ALA A 66 0.84 -10.78 -4.92
C ALA A 66 1.80 -11.90 -5.36
N SER A 67 1.88 -12.99 -4.60
CA SER A 67 2.71 -14.15 -4.94
C SER A 67 2.28 -14.80 -6.26
N LYS A 68 0.97 -15.00 -6.47
CA LYS A 68 0.41 -15.65 -7.68
C LYS A 68 0.77 -14.89 -8.96
N TYR A 69 0.79 -13.56 -8.93
CA TYR A 69 1.09 -12.72 -10.09
C TYR A 69 2.55 -12.24 -10.16
N GLY A 70 3.42 -12.81 -9.31
CA GLY A 70 4.85 -12.50 -9.28
C GLY A 70 5.12 -11.03 -8.94
N ILE A 71 4.39 -10.51 -7.95
CA ILE A 71 4.58 -9.17 -7.39
C ILE A 71 5.58 -9.28 -6.23
N SER A 72 6.80 -8.80 -6.45
CA SER A 72 7.89 -8.87 -5.47
C SER A 72 8.20 -7.52 -4.81
N GLY A 73 7.44 -6.47 -5.10
CA GLY A 73 7.69 -5.12 -4.57
C GLY A 73 6.56 -4.14 -4.87
N THR A 74 6.56 -3.01 -4.16
CA THR A 74 5.55 -1.95 -4.27
C THR A 74 6.16 -0.61 -4.69
N PRO A 75 5.45 0.23 -5.46
CA PRO A 75 4.16 -0.07 -6.05
C PRO A 75 4.33 -1.03 -7.24
N SER A 76 3.33 -1.87 -7.47
CA SER A 76 3.21 -2.67 -8.71
C SER A 76 1.76 -2.64 -9.17
N PHE A 77 1.54 -2.67 -10.48
CA PHE A 77 0.23 -2.52 -11.08
C PHE A 77 0.00 -3.64 -12.08
N LEU A 78 -1.19 -4.22 -12.02
CA LEU A 78 -1.73 -5.04 -13.09
C LEU A 78 -2.80 -4.21 -13.80
N ILE A 79 -2.59 -3.91 -15.08
CA ILE A 79 -3.53 -3.15 -15.91
C ILE A 79 -4.05 -4.11 -16.97
N ASN A 80 -5.27 -4.60 -16.76
CA ASN A 80 -5.72 -5.86 -17.36
C ASN A 80 -4.63 -6.94 -17.16
N GLN A 81 -4.17 -7.61 -18.22
CA GLN A 81 -3.12 -8.64 -18.14
C GLN A 81 -1.70 -8.07 -18.17
N GLY A 82 -1.54 -6.79 -18.49
CA GLY A 82 -0.25 -6.09 -18.48
C GLY A 82 0.24 -5.82 -17.06
N LYS A 83 1.56 -5.78 -16.87
CA LYS A 83 2.19 -5.50 -15.57
C LYS A 83 3.15 -4.32 -15.64
N ILE A 84 2.98 -3.36 -14.73
CA ILE A 84 3.93 -2.26 -14.49
C ILE A 84 4.55 -2.44 -13.12
N VAL A 85 5.88 -2.41 -13.05
CA VAL A 85 6.63 -2.50 -11.79
C VAL A 85 7.22 -1.15 -11.44
N GLY A 86 6.97 -0.70 -10.21
CA GLY A 86 7.50 0.54 -9.66
C GLY A 86 6.76 1.79 -10.13
N ASN A 87 7.19 2.94 -9.59
CA ASN A 87 6.63 4.25 -9.92
C ASN A 87 7.18 4.78 -11.26
N GLN A 88 6.66 4.25 -12.38
CA GLN A 88 7.07 4.64 -13.75
C GLN A 88 6.60 6.07 -14.14
N ASN A 89 7.01 6.55 -15.31
CA ASN A 89 6.54 7.83 -15.86
C ASN A 89 5.03 7.77 -16.18
N MET A 90 4.32 8.90 -16.07
CA MET A 90 2.89 9.01 -16.37
C MET A 90 2.53 8.49 -17.78
N VAL A 91 3.38 8.72 -18.78
CA VAL A 91 3.18 8.23 -20.16
C VAL A 91 3.08 6.70 -20.21
N VAL A 92 3.78 5.97 -19.34
CA VAL A 92 3.70 4.50 -19.28
C VAL A 92 2.32 4.07 -18.80
N PHE A 93 1.78 4.75 -17.77
CA PHE A 93 0.44 4.48 -17.26
C PHE A 93 -0.63 4.87 -18.27
N GLU A 94 -0.53 6.04 -18.90
CA GLU A 94 -1.48 6.48 -19.92
C GLU A 94 -1.52 5.52 -21.11
N ASN A 95 -0.36 5.06 -21.59
CA ASN A 95 -0.32 4.09 -22.68
C ASN A 95 -0.95 2.76 -22.28
N ALA A 96 -0.62 2.23 -21.10
CA ALA A 96 -1.19 0.96 -20.63
C ALA A 96 -2.71 1.04 -20.37
N ILE A 97 -3.23 2.19 -19.95
CA ILE A 97 -4.68 2.39 -19.79
C ILE A 97 -5.38 2.53 -21.15
N GLN A 98 -4.77 3.22 -22.11
CA GLN A 98 -5.38 3.45 -23.43
C GLN A 98 -5.28 2.23 -24.34
N ASN A 99 -4.22 1.43 -24.18
CA ASN A 99 -3.93 0.24 -24.97
C ASN A 99 -3.61 -0.94 -24.04
N PRO A 100 -4.60 -1.42 -23.25
CA PRO A 100 -4.36 -2.47 -22.26
C PRO A 100 -4.03 -3.80 -22.93
N GLU A 101 -3.10 -4.54 -22.31
CA GLU A 101 -2.83 -5.92 -22.70
C GLU A 101 -3.95 -6.82 -22.18
N GLY A 102 -4.68 -7.45 -23.10
CA GLY A 102 -5.71 -8.43 -22.78
C GLY A 102 -6.90 -7.89 -21.98
N GLU A 103 -7.65 -8.82 -21.41
CA GLU A 103 -8.89 -8.54 -20.67
C GLU A 103 -8.64 -8.26 -19.18
N PRO A 104 -9.56 -7.58 -18.48
CA PRO A 104 -9.52 -7.44 -17.03
C PRO A 104 -9.30 -8.76 -16.29
N ILE A 105 -8.35 -8.79 -15.34
CA ILE A 105 -8.11 -9.93 -14.44
C ILE A 105 -9.18 -9.95 -13.35
N ARG A 106 -10.39 -10.38 -13.70
CA ARG A 106 -11.57 -10.29 -12.81
C ARG A 106 -11.45 -11.17 -11.58
N GLU A 107 -10.69 -12.25 -11.64
CA GLU A 107 -10.47 -13.15 -10.51
C GLU A 107 -9.62 -12.56 -9.36
N LEU A 108 -9.06 -11.35 -9.54
CA LEU A 108 -8.34 -10.64 -8.47
C LEU A 108 -9.26 -9.79 -7.58
N TYR A 109 -10.49 -9.53 -8.04
CA TYR A 109 -11.46 -8.72 -7.32
C TYR A 109 -12.27 -9.57 -6.34
N GLU A 110 -12.35 -9.08 -5.10
CA GLU A 110 -13.23 -9.59 -4.06
C GLU A 110 -14.13 -8.47 -3.54
N TYR A 111 -15.29 -8.84 -3.00
CA TYR A 111 -16.33 -7.88 -2.60
C TYR A 111 -15.89 -6.89 -1.50
N ASP A 112 -14.89 -7.25 -0.69
CA ASP A 112 -14.35 -6.44 0.39
C ASP A 112 -13.03 -5.74 0.03
N ASP A 113 -12.67 -5.70 -1.26
CA ASP A 113 -11.53 -4.91 -1.71
C ASP A 113 -11.79 -3.39 -1.63
N ILE A 114 -10.70 -2.64 -1.52
CA ILE A 114 -10.72 -1.17 -1.60
C ILE A 114 -10.78 -0.80 -3.08
N VAL A 115 -11.89 -0.20 -3.52
CA VAL A 115 -12.15 0.05 -4.94
C VAL A 115 -12.61 1.48 -5.24
N PHE A 116 -12.31 1.94 -6.46
CA PHE A 116 -12.75 3.21 -7.01
C PHE A 116 -13.22 3.04 -8.47
N GLY A 117 -14.19 3.86 -8.89
CA GLY A 117 -14.72 3.86 -10.25
C GLY A 117 -15.83 2.84 -10.49
N ASP A 118 -16.20 2.68 -11.76
CA ASP A 118 -17.28 1.80 -12.20
C ASP A 118 -16.75 0.36 -12.41
N PRO A 119 -17.28 -0.68 -11.75
CA PRO A 119 -16.88 -2.07 -11.98
C PRO A 119 -17.16 -2.58 -13.41
N ASN A 120 -17.97 -1.85 -14.19
CA ASN A 120 -18.19 -2.13 -15.62
C ASN A 120 -17.19 -1.43 -16.54
N ALA A 121 -16.23 -0.66 -16.00
CA ALA A 121 -15.20 -0.04 -16.79
C ALA A 121 -14.41 -1.08 -17.61
N PRO A 122 -14.03 -0.75 -18.86
CA PRO A 122 -13.34 -1.69 -19.76
C PRO A 122 -11.90 -1.99 -19.31
N VAL A 123 -11.30 -1.13 -18.49
CA VAL A 123 -9.92 -1.28 -18.00
C VAL A 123 -9.94 -1.44 -16.49
N TRP A 124 -9.28 -2.48 -16.00
CA TRP A 124 -9.13 -2.73 -14.58
C TRP A 124 -7.68 -2.55 -14.17
N VAL A 125 -7.45 -1.83 -13.08
CA VAL A 125 -6.14 -1.64 -12.50
C VAL A 125 -6.12 -2.22 -11.08
N VAL A 126 -5.23 -3.17 -10.83
CA VAL A 126 -4.94 -3.68 -9.49
C VAL A 126 -3.60 -3.10 -9.05
N GLU A 127 -3.63 -2.19 -8.08
CA GLU A 127 -2.45 -1.60 -7.47
C GLU A 127 -2.08 -2.35 -6.19
N PHE A 128 -0.87 -2.90 -6.12
CA PHE A 128 -0.26 -3.35 -4.89
C PHE A 128 0.61 -2.24 -4.31
N SER A 129 0.20 -1.71 -3.16
CA SER A 129 0.77 -0.48 -2.57
C SER A 129 1.03 -0.65 -1.07
N SER A 130 2.06 0.01 -0.54
CA SER A 130 2.32 0.09 0.90
C SER A 130 2.31 1.54 1.40
N PRO A 131 1.60 1.87 2.50
CA PRO A 131 1.57 3.20 3.09
C PRO A 131 2.94 3.75 3.53
N LEU A 132 3.91 2.86 3.82
CA LEU A 132 5.26 3.23 4.26
C LEU A 132 6.31 3.10 3.14
N CYS A 133 5.91 2.78 1.91
CA CYS A 133 6.82 2.74 0.77
C CYS A 133 6.95 4.14 0.14
N PRO A 134 8.16 4.74 0.11
CA PRO A 134 8.36 6.07 -0.45
C PRO A 134 7.99 6.18 -1.94
N HIS A 135 8.15 5.10 -2.70
CA HIS A 135 7.76 5.07 -4.12
C HIS A 135 6.25 5.03 -4.30
N CYS A 136 5.52 4.36 -3.40
CA CYS A 136 4.06 4.37 -3.39
C CYS A 136 3.55 5.77 -3.04
N GLN A 137 4.13 6.40 -2.02
CA GLN A 137 3.74 7.75 -1.63
C GLN A 137 3.96 8.77 -2.75
N ARG A 138 5.11 8.67 -3.42
CA ARG A 138 5.42 9.50 -4.58
C ARG A 138 4.45 9.25 -5.74
N PHE A 139 4.15 7.99 -6.04
CA PHE A 139 3.16 7.65 -7.08
C PHE A 139 1.80 8.26 -6.74
N HIS A 140 1.33 8.09 -5.51
CA HIS A 140 0.03 8.59 -5.06
C HIS A 140 -0.05 10.12 -5.22
N LYS A 141 0.97 10.83 -4.72
CA LYS A 141 1.03 12.29 -4.77
C LYS A 141 1.14 12.85 -6.18
N GLU A 142 1.94 12.23 -7.03
CA GLU A 142 2.29 12.81 -8.34
C GLU A 142 1.39 12.33 -9.48
N LYS A 143 0.79 11.12 -9.38
CA LYS A 143 0.14 10.45 -10.52
C LYS A 143 -1.27 9.99 -10.24
N PHE A 144 -1.53 9.43 -9.06
CA PHE A 144 -2.85 8.86 -8.76
C PHE A 144 -3.98 9.86 -8.94
N LYS A 145 -3.81 11.11 -8.47
CA LYS A 145 -4.83 12.16 -8.65
C LYS A 145 -5.15 12.41 -10.14
N GLU A 146 -4.13 12.50 -10.98
CA GLU A 146 -4.33 12.74 -12.42
C GLU A 146 -5.01 11.54 -13.09
N ILE A 147 -4.62 10.32 -12.73
CA ILE A 147 -5.28 9.09 -13.20
C ILE A 147 -6.75 9.04 -12.74
N TYR A 148 -7.00 9.41 -11.49
CA TYR A 148 -8.33 9.43 -10.90
C TYR A 148 -9.26 10.36 -11.68
N ASP A 149 -8.82 11.60 -11.88
CA ASP A 149 -9.61 12.63 -12.57
C ASP A 149 -9.84 12.26 -14.05
N LYS A 150 -8.81 11.76 -14.75
CA LYS A 150 -8.90 11.45 -16.20
C LYS A 150 -9.62 10.15 -16.55
N TYR A 151 -9.54 9.14 -15.68
CA TYR A 151 -9.92 7.77 -16.04
C TYR A 151 -10.88 7.11 -15.05
N ILE A 152 -10.64 7.24 -13.74
CA ILE A 152 -11.48 6.59 -12.73
C ILE A 152 -12.83 7.31 -12.63
N SER A 153 -12.83 8.63 -12.44
CA SER A 153 -14.05 9.42 -12.26
C SER A 153 -14.93 9.47 -13.52
N THR A 154 -14.35 9.22 -14.70
CA THR A 154 -15.05 9.19 -15.98
C THR A 154 -15.53 7.79 -16.37
N GLY A 155 -15.41 6.78 -15.49
CA GLY A 155 -15.86 5.41 -15.75
C GLY A 155 -15.00 4.62 -16.75
N LYS A 156 -13.78 5.07 -17.06
CA LYS A 156 -12.87 4.37 -17.99
C LYS A 156 -12.02 3.32 -17.29
N VAL A 157 -11.74 3.51 -16.01
CA VAL A 157 -10.92 2.61 -15.18
C VAL A 157 -11.67 2.23 -13.91
N PHE A 158 -11.68 0.93 -13.61
CA PHE A 158 -11.96 0.40 -12.28
C PHE A 158 -10.64 0.18 -11.55
N TRP A 159 -10.47 0.81 -10.40
CA TRP A 159 -9.23 0.74 -9.63
C TRP A 159 -9.42 -0.07 -8.37
N ILE A 160 -8.58 -1.07 -8.15
CA ILE A 160 -8.55 -1.91 -6.96
C ILE A 160 -7.22 -1.66 -6.24
N LEU A 161 -7.30 -1.10 -5.03
CA LEU A 161 -6.14 -0.87 -4.17
C LEU A 161 -5.94 -2.06 -3.22
N LYS A 162 -4.78 -2.70 -3.33
CA LYS A 162 -4.33 -3.80 -2.48
C LYS A 162 -3.27 -3.26 -1.52
N GLY A 163 -3.65 -3.04 -0.26
CA GLY A 163 -2.71 -2.69 0.80
C GLY A 163 -1.80 -3.89 1.12
N ALA A 164 -0.55 -3.83 0.67
CA ALA A 164 0.38 -4.94 0.73
C ALA A 164 1.56 -4.64 1.66
N SER A 165 1.68 -5.41 2.76
CA SER A 165 2.86 -5.41 3.63
C SER A 165 3.82 -6.52 3.21
N ILE A 166 4.55 -6.31 2.11
CA ILE A 166 5.49 -7.32 1.57
C ILE A 166 6.69 -7.56 2.51
N PHE A 167 7.01 -6.59 3.37
CA PHE A 167 8.13 -6.66 4.33
C PHE A 167 7.69 -6.85 5.79
N GLY A 168 6.40 -7.10 6.05
CA GLY A 168 5.90 -7.48 7.37
C GLY A 168 6.03 -6.40 8.45
N ARG A 169 5.97 -5.11 8.09
CA ARG A 169 6.03 -4.02 9.08
C ARG A 169 4.70 -3.91 9.83
N VAL A 170 4.74 -4.01 11.15
CA VAL A 170 3.55 -3.97 12.01
C VAL A 170 2.72 -2.70 11.78
N GLN A 171 3.38 -1.55 11.56
CA GLN A 171 2.65 -0.30 11.39
C GLN A 171 1.96 -0.16 10.02
N GLU A 172 2.41 -0.90 9.00
CA GLU A 172 1.70 -0.97 7.72
C GLU A 172 0.32 -1.58 7.92
N ARG A 173 0.19 -2.58 8.82
CA ARG A 173 -1.09 -3.23 9.11
C ARG A 173 -2.14 -2.23 9.57
N GLU A 174 -1.82 -1.35 10.51
CA GLU A 174 -2.80 -0.40 11.05
C GLU A 174 -3.21 0.63 10.00
N LEU A 175 -2.26 1.15 9.22
CA LEU A 175 -2.56 2.09 8.13
C LEU A 175 -3.38 1.45 7.00
N ILE A 176 -3.06 0.21 6.62
CA ILE A 176 -3.87 -0.55 5.66
C ILE A 176 -5.25 -0.84 6.24
N GLY A 177 -5.32 -1.20 7.52
CA GLY A 177 -6.57 -1.43 8.25
C GLY A 177 -7.47 -0.22 8.23
N LEU A 178 -6.92 0.99 8.41
CA LEU A 178 -7.69 2.23 8.28
C LEU A 178 -8.36 2.36 6.92
N VAL A 179 -7.60 2.23 5.85
CA VAL A 179 -8.15 2.36 4.49
C VAL A 179 -9.19 1.28 4.21
N TYR A 180 -8.89 0.04 4.58
CA TYR A 180 -9.80 -1.10 4.42
C TYR A 180 -11.10 -0.91 5.21
N CYS A 181 -11.03 -0.53 6.48
CA CYS A 181 -12.23 -0.34 7.29
C CYS A 181 -13.05 0.85 6.81
N THR A 182 -12.40 1.95 6.38
CA THR A 182 -13.10 3.07 5.73
C THR A 182 -13.79 2.61 4.45
N SER A 183 -13.20 1.72 3.64
CA SER A 183 -13.86 1.23 2.43
C SER A 183 -15.09 0.36 2.70
N LEU A 184 -15.23 -0.18 3.91
CA LEU A 184 -16.43 -0.92 4.32
C LEU A 184 -17.53 -0.03 4.91
N TYR A 185 -17.15 0.98 5.71
CA TYR A 185 -18.12 1.70 6.54
C TYR A 185 -18.32 3.18 6.20
N ASP A 186 -17.40 3.79 5.43
CA ASP A 186 -17.40 5.23 5.12
C ASP A 186 -16.81 5.47 3.72
N ARG A 187 -17.49 4.91 2.71
CA ARG A 187 -17.09 4.97 1.30
C ARG A 187 -16.99 6.39 0.74
N GLU A 188 -17.80 7.32 1.25
CA GLU A 188 -17.79 8.73 0.83
C GLU A 188 -16.49 9.43 1.22
N ASN A 189 -15.90 9.05 2.36
CA ASN A 189 -14.66 9.62 2.86
C ASN A 189 -13.40 8.82 2.45
N LEU A 190 -13.58 7.67 1.77
CA LEU A 190 -12.50 6.75 1.45
C LEU A 190 -11.33 7.43 0.73
N LEU A 191 -11.61 8.24 -0.29
CA LEU A 191 -10.55 8.91 -1.06
C LEU A 191 -9.71 9.84 -0.18
N ASN A 192 -10.34 10.61 0.72
CA ASN A 192 -9.62 11.48 1.65
C ASN A 192 -8.73 10.68 2.62
N VAL A 193 -9.21 9.52 3.09
CA VAL A 193 -8.42 8.65 3.97
C VAL A 193 -7.25 8.05 3.21
N VAL A 194 -7.45 7.60 1.97
CA VAL A 194 -6.37 7.11 1.10
C VAL A 194 -5.34 8.20 0.84
N ASP A 195 -5.77 9.43 0.53
CA ASP A 195 -4.86 10.56 0.34
C ASP A 195 -4.02 10.87 1.56
N ARG A 196 -4.56 10.73 2.77
CA ARG A 196 -3.80 10.92 4.01
C ARG A 196 -2.86 9.75 4.29
N VAL A 197 -3.26 8.52 4.01
CA VAL A 197 -2.48 7.30 4.29
C VAL A 197 -1.39 7.07 3.25
N PHE A 198 -1.66 7.33 1.97
CA PHE A 198 -0.72 7.10 0.87
C PHE A 198 -0.11 8.39 0.33
N GLY A 199 -0.69 9.57 0.53
CA GLY A 199 -0.16 10.83 -0.02
C GLY A 199 0.79 11.63 0.88
N SER A 200 0.97 11.22 2.15
CA SER A 200 1.85 11.90 3.14
C SER A 200 3.24 11.30 3.25
#